data_AF-A0A1C9W935-F1
#
_entry.id   AF-A0A1C9W935-F1
#
_cell.length_a   1.000
_cell.length_b   1.000
_cell.length_c   1.000
_cell.angle_alpha   90.00
_cell.angle_beta   90.00
_cell.angle_gamma   90.00
#
_symmetry.space_group_name_H-M   'P 1'
#
loop_
_entity.id
_entity.type
_entity.pdbx_description
1 polymer ?
#
loop_
_entity_poly.entity_id
_entity_poly.type
_entity_poly.pdbx_seq_one_letter_code
_entity_poly.pdbx_strand_id
1 'polypeptide(L)'
;MTTLLNQVGGSRFVHETVAEFYSAIGQHLSEQDSHDHYKQQNRQAQFLNHALSETPEPVRSSRASFLARGLNPALFEALLEFLEARLAELGFSCQLSSALMESASNLYSDCDPDLSIAC
;
A
#
# COMPACT_ATOMS: atom_id res chain seq x y z
N MET A 1 -5.13 -21.25 -5.53
CA MET A 1 -5.31 -20.44 -4.30
C MET A 1 -5.75 -19.05 -4.74
N THR A 2 -6.80 -18.51 -4.14
CA THR A 2 -7.27 -17.14 -4.39
C THR A 2 -6.49 -16.20 -3.50
N THR A 3 -5.61 -15.39 -4.10
CA THR A 3 -4.80 -14.41 -3.36
C THR A 3 -5.68 -13.31 -2.80
N LEU A 4 -5.21 -12.64 -1.75
CA LEU A 4 -5.86 -11.44 -1.20
C LEU A 4 -6.12 -10.38 -2.30
N LEU A 5 -5.16 -10.18 -3.20
CA LEU A 5 -5.30 -9.30 -4.36
C LEU A 5 -6.50 -9.70 -5.25
N ASN A 6 -6.68 -10.99 -5.53
CA ASN A 6 -7.80 -11.45 -6.34
C ASN A 6 -9.15 -11.29 -5.64
N GLN A 7 -9.18 -11.34 -4.30
CA GLN A 7 -10.41 -11.17 -3.51
C GLN A 7 -10.94 -9.73 -3.55
N VAL A 8 -10.07 -8.73 -3.74
CA VAL A 8 -10.45 -7.30 -3.80
C VAL A 8 -10.67 -6.77 -5.21
N GLY A 9 -10.62 -7.61 -6.25
CA GLY A 9 -10.76 -7.16 -7.65
C GLY A 9 -9.46 -6.95 -8.40
N GLY A 10 -8.34 -7.45 -7.87
CA GLY A 10 -7.07 -7.52 -8.56
C GLY A 10 -6.24 -6.23 -8.50
N SER A 11 -5.16 -6.21 -9.29
CA SER A 11 -4.25 -5.05 -9.32
C SER A 11 -4.91 -3.76 -9.76
N ARG A 12 -5.91 -3.86 -10.64
CA ARG A 12 -6.69 -2.72 -11.09
C ARG A 12 -7.34 -1.98 -9.93
N PHE A 13 -7.98 -2.70 -9.01
CA PHE A 13 -8.61 -2.11 -7.83
C PHE A 13 -7.59 -1.33 -7.00
N VAL A 14 -6.45 -1.95 -6.67
CA VAL A 14 -5.38 -1.29 -5.91
C VAL A 14 -4.88 -0.03 -6.61
N HIS A 15 -4.66 -0.09 -7.93
CA HIS A 15 -4.21 1.07 -8.70
C HIS A 15 -5.23 2.22 -8.70
N GLU A 16 -6.52 1.91 -8.84
CA GLU A 16 -7.60 2.90 -8.82
C GLU A 16 -7.74 3.53 -7.42
N THR A 17 -7.75 2.73 -6.35
CA THR A 17 -7.83 3.23 -4.97
C THR A 17 -6.64 4.11 -4.59
N VAL A 18 -5.42 3.70 -4.96
CA VAL A 18 -4.22 4.52 -4.73
C VAL A 18 -4.29 5.81 -5.55
N ALA A 19 -4.74 5.76 -6.81
CA ALA A 19 -4.90 6.97 -7.61
C ALA A 19 -5.93 7.94 -7.00
N GLU A 20 -7.05 7.43 -6.47
CA GLU A 20 -8.05 8.23 -5.76
C GLU A 20 -7.47 8.91 -4.51
N PHE A 21 -6.75 8.17 -3.67
CA PHE A 21 -6.07 8.71 -2.49
C PHE A 21 -5.12 9.86 -2.87
N TYR A 22 -4.26 9.62 -3.85
CA TYR A 22 -3.31 10.65 -4.32
C TYR A 22 -4.03 11.84 -4.96
N SER A 23 -5.13 11.62 -5.69
CA SER A 23 -5.93 12.71 -6.22
C SER A 23 -6.59 13.55 -5.11
N ALA A 24 -6.99 12.93 -3.99
CA ALA A 24 -7.63 13.62 -2.87
C ALA A 24 -6.65 14.56 -2.15
N ILE A 25 -5.44 14.08 -1.85
CA ILE A 25 -4.43 14.88 -1.13
C ILE A 25 -3.61 15.79 -2.06
N GLY A 26 -3.65 15.55 -3.37
CA GLY A 26 -2.89 16.28 -4.38
C GLY A 26 -3.47 17.67 -4.73
N GLN A 27 -4.70 17.99 -4.32
CA GLN A 27 -5.41 19.21 -4.76
C GLN A 27 -4.75 20.52 -4.31
N HIS A 28 -3.81 20.45 -3.37
CA HIS A 28 -3.16 21.61 -2.77
C HIS A 28 -1.64 21.61 -2.96
N LEU A 29 -1.11 20.74 -3.81
CA LEU A 29 0.33 20.60 -4.04
C LEU A 29 0.85 21.60 -5.05
N SER A 30 2.10 22.06 -4.86
CA SER A 30 2.83 22.78 -5.88
C SER A 30 3.19 21.86 -7.06
N GLU A 31 3.61 22.43 -8.20
CA GLU A 31 4.06 21.62 -9.35
C GLU A 31 5.24 20.69 -9.00
N GLN A 32 6.17 21.17 -8.18
CA GLN A 32 7.32 20.38 -7.74
C GLN A 32 6.87 19.24 -6.82
N ASP A 33 5.99 19.53 -5.86
CA ASP A 33 5.43 18.51 -4.97
C ASP A 33 4.60 17.49 -5.75
N SER A 34 3.92 17.90 -6.82
CA SER A 34 3.11 17.04 -7.69
C SER A 34 3.94 15.97 -8.41
N HIS A 35 5.19 16.27 -8.79
CA HIS A 35 6.07 15.28 -9.41
C HIS A 35 6.50 14.19 -8.43
N ASP A 36 6.84 14.56 -7.19
CA ASP A 36 7.18 13.59 -6.16
C ASP A 36 5.95 12.81 -5.71
N HIS A 37 4.79 13.46 -5.71
CA HIS A 37 3.49 12.85 -5.48
C HIS A 37 3.20 11.69 -6.44
N TYR A 38 3.39 11.91 -7.74
CA TYR A 38 3.20 10.86 -8.75
C TYR A 38 4.16 9.68 -8.59
N LYS A 39 5.42 9.94 -8.21
CA LYS A 39 6.40 8.86 -7.93
C LYS A 39 5.97 8.04 -6.72
N GLN A 40 5.51 8.71 -5.66
CA GLN A 40 5.01 8.08 -4.45
C GLN A 40 3.77 7.23 -4.75
N GLN A 41 2.83 7.75 -5.54
CA GLN A 41 1.64 7.03 -6.00
C GLN A 41 2.00 5.69 -6.66
N ASN A 42 2.88 5.74 -7.66
CA ASN A 42 3.26 4.55 -8.41
C ASN A 42 3.96 3.52 -7.50
N ARG A 43 4.84 4.00 -6.61
CA ARG A 43 5.56 3.14 -5.67
C ARG A 43 4.63 2.47 -4.65
N GLN A 44 3.69 3.21 -4.06
CA GLN A 44 2.71 2.66 -3.14
C GLN A 44 1.80 1.63 -3.81
N ALA A 45 1.33 1.91 -5.03
CA ALA A 45 0.55 0.93 -5.81
C ALA A 45 1.34 -0.36 -6.07
N GLN A 46 2.62 -0.25 -6.48
CA GLN A 46 3.46 -1.43 -6.68
C GLN A 46 3.71 -2.21 -5.39
N PHE A 47 3.90 -1.51 -4.27
CA PHE A 47 4.12 -2.13 -2.96
C PHE A 47 2.88 -2.91 -2.49
N LEU A 48 1.70 -2.30 -2.52
CA LEU A 48 0.45 -2.97 -2.15
C LEU A 48 0.14 -4.15 -3.07
N ASN A 49 0.32 -4.00 -4.38
CA ASN A 49 0.16 -5.13 -5.29
C ASN A 49 1.09 -6.29 -4.93
N HIS A 50 2.34 -5.99 -4.58
CA HIS A 50 3.29 -7.01 -4.14
C HIS A 50 2.82 -7.69 -2.85
N ALA A 51 2.47 -6.90 -1.83
CA ALA A 51 2.00 -7.40 -0.53
C ALA A 51 0.77 -8.31 -0.65
N LEU A 52 -0.17 -7.95 -1.52
CA LEU A 52 -1.44 -8.67 -1.66
C LEU A 52 -1.39 -9.84 -2.65
N SER A 53 -0.34 -9.90 -3.48
CA SER A 53 -0.24 -10.90 -4.55
C SER A 53 0.05 -12.33 -4.08
N GLU A 54 0.33 -12.56 -2.78
CA GLU A 54 0.69 -13.87 -2.20
C GLU A 54 1.65 -14.70 -3.08
N THR A 55 2.56 -14.04 -3.82
CA THR A 55 3.69 -14.79 -4.38
C THR A 55 4.66 -14.92 -3.22
N PRO A 56 5.02 -16.13 -2.77
CA PRO A 56 6.02 -16.32 -1.74
C PRO A 56 7.39 -16.02 -2.35
N GLU A 57 7.61 -14.77 -2.75
CA GLU A 57 8.96 -14.24 -2.68
C GLU A 57 9.33 -14.28 -1.20
N PRO A 58 10.57 -14.67 -0.85
CA PRO A 58 10.99 -14.63 0.54
C PRO A 58 10.67 -13.23 1.07
N VAL A 59 10.11 -13.14 2.29
CA VAL A 59 9.77 -11.91 3.01
C VAL A 59 10.89 -10.84 2.98
N ARG A 60 12.11 -11.26 2.64
CA ARG A 60 13.28 -10.45 2.29
C ARG A 60 13.56 -10.39 0.78
N SER A 61 12.56 -10.09 -0.04
CA SER A 61 12.79 -9.92 -1.47
C SER A 61 13.46 -8.57 -1.68
N SER A 62 14.53 -8.55 -2.48
CA SER A 62 15.20 -7.30 -2.84
C SER A 62 14.22 -6.29 -3.44
N ARG A 63 13.14 -6.77 -4.05
CA ARG A 63 12.04 -5.98 -4.59
C ARG A 63 11.19 -5.32 -3.50
N ALA A 64 10.76 -6.05 -2.48
CA ALA A 64 9.95 -5.49 -1.38
C ALA A 64 10.72 -4.39 -0.65
N SER A 65 11.98 -4.67 -0.25
CA SER A 65 12.83 -3.69 0.41
C SER A 65 13.13 -2.49 -0.50
N PHE A 66 13.34 -2.70 -1.81
CA PHE A 66 13.54 -1.61 -2.75
C PHE A 66 12.30 -0.73 -2.90
N LEU A 67 11.11 -1.32 -2.92
CA LEU A 67 9.85 -0.58 -2.98
C LEU A 67 9.64 0.23 -1.69
N ALA A 68 9.85 -0.40 -0.52
CA ALA A 68 9.67 0.21 0.80
C ALA A 68 10.60 1.40 1.08
N ARG A 69 11.88 1.34 0.72
CA ARG A 69 12.88 2.42 0.98
C ARG A 69 12.51 3.80 0.44
N GLY A 70 11.63 3.85 -0.56
CA GLY A 70 11.19 5.10 -1.16
C GLY A 70 9.81 5.55 -0.68
N LEU A 71 9.17 4.83 0.24
CA LEU A 71 7.85 5.18 0.75
C LEU A 71 7.97 6.21 1.87
N ASN A 72 7.07 7.19 1.85
CA ASN A 72 6.84 8.04 3.01
C ASN A 72 5.96 7.27 4.02
N PRO A 73 6.42 7.02 5.27
CA PRO A 73 5.68 6.25 6.26
C PRO A 73 4.30 6.85 6.57
N ALA A 74 4.20 8.16 6.76
CA ALA A 74 2.94 8.83 7.07
C ALA A 74 1.93 8.73 5.91
N LEU A 75 2.41 8.83 4.66
CA LEU A 75 1.55 8.59 3.50
C LEU A 75 1.14 7.12 3.35
N PHE A 76 1.98 6.19 3.80
CA PHE A 76 1.66 4.77 3.75
C PHE A 76 0.58 4.41 4.77
N GLU A 77 0.71 4.87 6.01
CA GLU A 77 -0.33 4.73 7.04
C GLU A 77 -1.66 5.34 6.59
N ALA A 78 -1.64 6.59 6.10
CA ALA A 78 -2.83 7.26 5.59
C ALA A 78 -3.46 6.53 4.38
N LEU A 79 -2.65 5.93 3.51
CA LEU A 79 -3.15 5.11 2.41
C LEU A 79 -3.84 3.83 2.92
N LEU A 80 -3.30 3.18 3.95
CA LEU A 80 -3.93 1.99 4.52
C LEU A 80 -5.27 2.32 5.19
N GLU A 81 -5.36 3.42 5.94
CA GLU A 81 -6.61 3.91 6.51
C GLU A 81 -7.65 4.22 5.42
N PHE A 82 -7.21 4.89 4.35
CA PHE A 82 -8.08 5.19 3.20
C PHE A 82 -8.57 3.91 2.50
N LEU A 83 -7.67 2.93 2.32
CA LEU A 83 -7.99 1.65 1.70
C LEU A 83 -8.97 0.84 2.56
N GLU A 84 -8.77 0.79 3.88
CA GLU A 84 -9.69 0.13 4.81
C GLU A 84 -11.09 0.75 4.76
N ALA A 85 -11.17 2.09 4.78
CA ALA A 85 -12.43 2.81 4.63
C ALA A 85 -13.12 2.50 3.29
N ARG A 86 -12.35 2.48 2.18
CA ARG A 86 -12.89 2.13 0.85
C ARG A 86 -13.42 0.70 0.78
N LEU A 87 -12.72 -0.26 1.39
CA LEU A 87 -13.17 -1.65 1.42
C LEU A 87 -14.49 -1.77 2.19
N ALA A 88 -14.63 -1.04 3.30
CA ALA A 88 -15.87 -1.01 4.07
C ALA A 88 -17.03 -0.40 3.25
N GLU A 89 -16.80 0.70 2.55
CA GLU A 89 -17.80 1.35 1.67
C GLU A 89 -18.29 0.43 0.54
N LEU A 90 -17.40 -0.40 -0.01
CA LEU A 90 -17.71 -1.36 -1.06
C LEU A 90 -18.34 -2.66 -0.53
N GLY A 91 -18.54 -2.79 0.78
CA GLY A 91 -19.21 -3.92 1.41
C GLY A 91 -18.32 -5.16 1.59
N PHE A 92 -16.99 -5.01 1.54
CA PHE A 92 -16.09 -6.10 1.91
C PHE A 92 -16.19 -6.41 3.41
N SER A 93 -15.93 -7.67 3.79
CA SER A 93 -16.00 -8.09 5.18
C SER A 93 -14.83 -7.50 5.98
N CYS A 94 -15.08 -7.16 7.25
CA CYS A 94 -14.01 -6.67 8.15
C CYS A 94 -12.85 -7.66 8.23
N GLN A 95 -13.12 -8.98 8.20
CA GLN A 95 -12.09 -10.01 8.21
C GLN A 95 -11.15 -9.92 7.00
N LEU A 96 -11.71 -9.69 5.81
CA LEU A 96 -10.91 -9.54 4.60
C LEU A 96 -10.10 -8.23 4.65
N SER A 97 -10.73 -7.12 5.05
CA SER A 97 -10.05 -5.84 5.23
C SER A 97 -8.88 -5.93 6.21
N SER A 98 -9.09 -6.55 7.39
CA SER A 98 -8.02 -6.73 8.37
C SER A 98 -6.88 -7.61 7.84
N ALA A 99 -7.18 -8.70 7.13
CA ALA A 99 -6.14 -9.56 6.54
C ALA A 99 -5.30 -8.82 5.48
N LEU A 100 -5.92 -7.91 4.72
CA LEU A 100 -5.23 -7.06 3.75
C LEU A 100 -4.30 -6.06 4.42
N MET A 101 -4.81 -5.37 5.46
CA MET A 101 -4.03 -4.38 6.21
C MET A 101 -2.85 -5.05 6.91
N GLU A 102 -3.09 -6.19 7.55
CA GLU A 102 -2.06 -6.97 8.22
C GLU A 102 -0.98 -7.43 7.23
N SER A 103 -1.36 -7.94 6.05
CA SER A 103 -0.39 -8.36 5.03
C SER A 103 0.51 -7.21 4.57
N ALA A 104 -0.08 -6.04 4.28
CA ALA A 104 0.66 -4.86 3.84
C ALA A 104 1.59 -4.30 4.95
N SER A 105 1.09 -4.21 6.18
CA SER A 105 1.84 -3.72 7.34
C SER A 105 2.98 -4.65 7.75
N ASN A 106 2.76 -5.97 7.71
CA ASN A 106 3.78 -6.96 8.01
C ASN A 106 4.92 -6.89 6.99
N LEU A 107 4.60 -6.87 5.69
CA LEU A 107 5.63 -6.74 4.67
C LEU A 107 6.41 -5.43 4.80
N TYR A 108 5.75 -4.33 5.15
CA TYR A 108 6.40 -3.03 5.34
C TYR A 108 7.37 -3.06 6.53
N SER A 109 6.93 -3.61 7.65
CA SER A 109 7.75 -3.77 8.87
C SER A 109 8.94 -4.68 8.63
N ASP A 110 8.75 -5.78 7.90
CA ASP A 110 9.82 -6.72 7.55
C ASP A 110 10.86 -6.13 6.58
N CYS A 111 10.49 -5.10 5.82
CA CYS A 111 11.40 -4.39 4.91
C CYS A 111 12.29 -3.36 5.62
N ASP A 112 11.99 -2.98 6.86
CA ASP A 112 12.70 -1.95 7.62
C ASP A 112 13.13 -2.45 9.01
N PRO A 113 14.35 -3.02 9.14
CA PRO A 113 14.88 -3.41 10.45
C PRO A 113 15.28 -2.23 11.35
N ASP A 114 15.37 -0.99 10.84
CA ASP A 114 15.84 0.19 11.59
C ASP A 114 14.71 1.00 12.24
N LEU A 115 13.44 0.83 11.83
CA LEU A 115 12.29 1.44 12.51
C LEU A 115 11.85 0.70 13.79
N SER A 116 12.41 -0.48 14.06
CA SER A 116 12.14 -1.24 15.30
C SER A 116 12.87 -0.70 16.54
N ILE A 117 13.69 0.35 16.42
CA ILE A 117 14.46 0.94 17.54
C ILE A 117 14.13 2.43 17.69
N ALA A 118 12.87 2.74 17.93
CA ALA A 118 12.47 4.03 18.50
C ALA A 118 11.18 3.86 19.33
N CYS A 119 11.33 3.19 20.48
CA CYS A 119 10.44 3.37 21.63
C CYS A 119 11.17 4.17 22.69
#